data_AF-A0A2V9ZFZ3-F1
#
_entry.id   AF-A0A2V9ZFZ3-F1
#
_cell.length_a   1.000
_cell.length_b   1.000
_cell.length_c   1.000
_cell.angle_alpha   90.00
_cell.angle_beta   90.00
_cell.angle_gamma   90.00
#
_symmetry.space_group_name_H-M   'P 1'
#
loop_
_entity.id
_entity.type
_entity.pdbx_description
1 polymer ?
#
loop_
_entity_poly.entity_id
_entity_poly.type
_entity_poly.pdbx_seq_one_letter_code
_entity_poly.pdbx_strand_id
1 'polypeptide(L)'
;MENWKLAVVTGAIGTGLVLLLSGKKTAGVVLAGAGAAVLASEYPEKVEEIRDRFPEYAERGMRILDNVSRAGERIGELLEKRGRAALADLRF
;
A
#
# COMPACT_ATOMS: atom_id res chain seq x y z
N MET A 1 -14.85 -23.19 -7.21
CA MET A 1 -13.44 -22.73 -7.33
C MET A 1 -13.19 -22.27 -8.75
N GLU A 2 -13.30 -20.98 -9.01
CA GLU A 2 -12.80 -20.36 -10.24
C GLU A 2 -11.56 -19.53 -9.86
N ASN A 3 -10.39 -20.18 -9.79
CA ASN A 3 -9.12 -19.57 -9.38
C ASN A 3 -8.78 -18.26 -10.11
N TRP A 4 -9.33 -18.06 -11.31
CA TRP A 4 -9.05 -16.90 -12.14
C TRP A 4 -9.63 -15.60 -11.58
N LYS A 5 -10.83 -15.62 -10.98
CA LYS A 5 -11.46 -14.43 -10.40
C LYS A 5 -10.70 -13.90 -9.18
N LEU A 6 -10.26 -14.83 -8.32
CA LEU A 6 -9.47 -14.51 -7.13
C LEU A 6 -8.09 -13.96 -7.52
N ALA A 7 -7.48 -14.48 -8.60
CA ALA A 7 -6.25 -13.94 -9.16
C ALA A 7 -6.42 -12.51 -9.70
N VAL A 8 -7.52 -12.23 -10.39
CA VAL A 8 -7.83 -10.88 -10.92
C VAL A 8 -8.01 -9.86 -9.79
N VAL A 9 -8.75 -10.22 -8.74
CA VAL A 9 -8.95 -9.35 -7.56
C VAL A 9 -7.63 -9.08 -6.86
N THR A 10 -6.82 -10.12 -6.61
CA THR A 10 -5.53 -9.96 -5.94
C THR A 10 -4.55 -9.14 -6.78
N GLY A 11 -4.58 -9.32 -8.11
CA GLY A 11 -3.81 -8.53 -9.07
C GLY A 11 -4.23 -7.05 -9.13
N ALA A 12 -5.53 -6.76 -9.07
CA ALA A 12 -6.05 -5.40 -9.03
C ALA A 12 -5.65 -4.67 -7.73
N ILE A 13 -5.74 -5.35 -6.59
CA ILE A 13 -5.29 -4.82 -5.29
C ILE A 13 -3.78 -4.54 -5.31
N GLY A 14 -2.97 -5.50 -5.78
CA GLY A 14 -1.52 -5.34 -5.89
C GLY A 14 -1.13 -4.18 -6.82
N THR A 15 -1.77 -4.09 -7.99
CA THR A 15 -1.51 -3.01 -8.96
C THR A 15 -1.97 -1.65 -8.42
N GLY A 16 -3.10 -1.59 -7.72
CA GLY A 16 -3.59 -0.39 -7.06
C GLY A 16 -2.62 0.14 -6.00
N LEU A 17 -2.04 -0.75 -5.18
CA LEU A 17 -1.00 -0.39 -4.21
C LEU A 17 0.25 0.18 -4.89
N VAL A 18 0.73 -0.46 -5.96
CA VAL A 18 1.89 0.03 -6.73
C VAL A 18 1.63 1.41 -7.33
N LEU A 19 0.43 1.66 -7.88
CA LEU A 19 0.06 2.97 -8.44
C LEU A 19 -0.09 4.05 -7.38
N LEU A 20 -0.62 3.70 -6.21
CA LEU A 20 -0.73 4.61 -5.07
C LEU A 20 0.66 5.05 -4.58
N LEU A 21 1.59 4.09 -4.44
CA LEU A 21 2.98 4.34 -4.03
C LEU A 21 3.78 5.11 -5.10
N SER A 22 3.44 4.96 -6.37
CA SER A 22 4.07 5.70 -7.48
C SER A 22 3.58 7.15 -7.62
N GLY A 23 2.76 7.66 -6.69
CA GLY A 23 2.26 9.04 -6.67
C GLY A 23 0.97 9.28 -7.49
N LYS A 24 0.44 8.25 -8.18
CA LYS A 24 -0.82 8.34 -8.95
C LYS A 24 -2.03 8.04 -8.07
N LYS A 25 -2.24 8.90 -7.06
CA LYS A 25 -3.27 8.75 -6.02
C LYS A 25 -4.67 8.48 -6.59
N THR A 26 -5.09 9.23 -7.60
CA THR A 26 -6.41 9.07 -8.25
C THR A 26 -6.56 7.70 -8.90
N ALA A 27 -5.55 7.21 -9.61
CA ALA A 27 -5.58 5.89 -10.24
C ALA A 27 -5.59 4.76 -9.20
N GLY A 28 -4.85 4.95 -8.10
CA GLY A 28 -4.85 4.02 -6.97
C GLY A 28 -6.24 3.92 -6.32
N VAL A 29 -6.90 5.05 -6.05
CA VAL A 29 -8.25 5.08 -5.47
C VAL A 29 -9.28 4.45 -6.40
N VAL A 30 -9.22 4.74 -7.70
CA VAL A 30 -10.16 4.16 -8.69
C VAL A 30 -10.00 2.65 -8.77
N LEU A 31 -8.76 2.13 -8.84
CA LEU A 31 -8.52 0.69 -8.89
C LEU A 31 -8.88 -0.01 -7.58
N ALA A 32 -8.58 0.60 -6.44
CA ALA A 32 -8.97 0.07 -5.14
C ALA A 32 -10.51 0.01 -5.00
N GLY A 33 -11.21 1.07 -5.42
CA GLY A 33 -12.67 1.13 -5.40
C GLY A 33 -13.31 0.10 -6.34
N ALA A 34 -12.79 -0.04 -7.56
CA ALA A 34 -13.26 -1.05 -8.52
C ALA A 34 -13.03 -2.47 -8.00
N GLY A 35 -11.85 -2.76 -7.46
CA GLY A 35 -11.54 -4.05 -6.83
C GLY A 35 -12.44 -4.36 -5.63
N ALA A 36 -12.72 -3.37 -4.79
CA ALA A 36 -13.63 -3.51 -3.66
C ALA A 36 -15.08 -3.76 -4.10
N ALA A 37 -15.55 -3.09 -5.14
CA ALA A 37 -16.90 -3.29 -5.68
C ALA A 37 -17.07 -4.71 -6.27
N VAL A 38 -16.08 -5.21 -6.99
CA VAL A 38 -16.08 -6.60 -7.51
C VAL A 38 -16.08 -7.59 -6.34
N LEU A 39 -15.24 -7.35 -5.32
CA LEU A 39 -15.18 -8.21 -4.14
C LEU A 39 -16.53 -8.27 -3.41
N ALA A 40 -17.19 -7.11 -3.23
CA ALA A 40 -18.49 -7.03 -2.59
C ALA A 40 -19.62 -7.66 -3.42
N SER A 41 -19.53 -7.59 -4.75
CA SER A 41 -20.57 -8.13 -5.63
C SER A 41 -20.48 -9.64 -5.82
N GLU A 42 -19.27 -10.21 -5.90
CA GLU A 42 -19.05 -11.62 -6.20
C GLU A 42 -18.67 -12.47 -4.98
N TYR A 43 -18.17 -11.84 -3.91
CA TYR A 43 -17.66 -12.54 -2.72
C TYR A 43 -18.14 -11.88 -1.42
N PRO A 44 -19.47 -11.76 -1.20
CA PRO A 44 -20.00 -11.13 0.00
C PRO A 44 -19.51 -11.81 1.28
N GLU A 45 -19.37 -13.14 1.29
CA GLU A 45 -18.84 -13.91 2.43
C GLU A 45 -17.38 -13.56 2.77
N LYS A 46 -16.57 -13.19 1.78
CA LYS A 46 -15.19 -12.75 2.01
C LYS A 46 -15.13 -11.34 2.54
N VAL A 47 -16.06 -10.49 2.14
CA VAL A 47 -16.20 -9.14 2.72
C VAL A 47 -16.62 -9.23 4.18
N GLU A 48 -17.53 -10.14 4.53
CA GLU A 48 -17.89 -10.43 5.92
C GLU A 48 -16.70 -10.93 6.74
N GLU A 49 -15.95 -11.91 6.23
CA GLU A 49 -14.74 -12.42 6.90
C GLU A 49 -13.69 -11.31 7.11
N ILE A 50 -13.49 -10.45 6.10
CA ILE A 50 -12.58 -9.30 6.19
C ILE A 50 -13.08 -8.31 7.23
N ARG A 51 -14.39 -8.05 7.31
CA ARG A 51 -15.01 -7.15 8.28
C ARG A 51 -14.86 -7.67 9.71
N ASP A 52 -15.14 -8.95 9.92
CA ASP A 52 -15.03 -9.58 11.24
C ASP A 52 -13.59 -9.58 11.75
N ARG A 53 -12.64 -9.76 10.84
CA ARG A 53 -11.21 -9.73 11.14
C ARG A 53 -10.56 -8.36 10.97
N PHE A 54 -11.34 -7.35 10.61
CA PHE A 54 -10.85 -6.00 10.35
C PHE A 54 -10.02 -5.42 11.52
N PRO A 55 -10.42 -5.58 12.80
CA PRO A 55 -9.62 -5.08 13.92
C PRO A 55 -8.21 -5.68 13.91
N GLU A 56 -8.10 -6.99 13.68
CA GLU A 56 -6.85 -7.73 13.64
C GLU A 56 -5.97 -7.29 12.45
N TYR A 57 -6.59 -7.03 11.29
CA TYR A 57 -5.89 -6.52 10.12
C TYR A 57 -5.41 -5.07 10.30
N ALA A 58 -6.21 -4.22 10.95
CA ALA A 58 -5.84 -2.84 11.25
C ALA A 58 -4.66 -2.79 12.23
N GLU A 59 -4.66 -3.64 13.25
CA GLU A 59 -3.57 -3.76 14.24
C GLU A 59 -2.26 -4.20 13.58
N ARG A 60 -2.32 -5.22 12.71
CA ARG A 60 -1.17 -5.67 11.92
C ARG A 60 -0.67 -4.59 10.96
N GLY A 61 -1.60 -3.89 10.30
CA GLY A 61 -1.28 -2.79 9.38
C GLY A 61 -0.56 -1.64 10.08
N MET A 62 -1.05 -1.22 11.25
CA MET A 62 -0.39 -0.21 12.09
C MET A 62 1.02 -0.62 12.49
N ARG A 63 1.23 -1.89 12.84
CA ARG A 63 2.55 -2.42 13.20
C ARG A 63 3.52 -2.42 12.01
N ILE A 64 3.04 -2.77 10.81
CA ILE A 64 3.82 -2.67 9.57
C ILE A 64 4.15 -1.20 9.26
N LEU A 65 3.16 -0.31 9.39
CA LEU A 65 3.34 1.11 9.10
C LEU A 65 4.32 1.76 10.09
N ASP A 66 4.31 1.38 11.36
CA ASP A 66 5.29 1.84 12.36
C ASP A 66 6.71 1.39 11.96
N ASN A 67 6.87 0.13 11.57
CA ASN A 67 8.16 -0.39 11.10
C ASN A 67 8.65 0.31 9.83
N VAL A 68 7.75 0.54 8.87
CA VAL A 68 8.06 1.25 7.62
C VAL A 68 8.40 2.71 7.90
N SER A 69 7.69 3.36 8.83
CA SER A 69 7.98 4.75 9.24
C SER A 69 9.37 4.86 9.87
N ARG A 70 9.73 3.96 10.78
CA ARG A 70 11.07 3.91 11.39
C ARG A 70 12.17 3.63 10.37
N ALA A 71 11.91 2.75 9.40
CA ALA A 71 12.86 2.48 8.31
C ALA A 71 12.99 3.70 7.37
N GLY A 72 11.87 4.37 7.09
CA GLY A 72 11.80 5.60 6.30
C GLY A 72 12.53 6.76 6.94
N GLU A 73 12.42 6.96 8.26
CA GLU A 73 13.20 7.96 9.01
C GLU A 73 14.69 7.72 8.86
N ARG A 74 15.17 6.48 9.01
CA ARG A 74 16.59 6.14 8.80
C ARG A 74 17.05 6.41 7.37
N ILE A 75 16.22 6.09 6.37
CA ILE A 75 16.52 6.38 4.96
C ILE A 75 16.53 7.89 4.70
N GLY A 76 15.58 8.63 5.30
CA GLY A 76 15.48 10.08 5.25
C GLY A 76 16.71 10.76 5.84
N GLU A 77 17.14 10.35 7.05
CA GLU A 77 18.35 10.86 7.70
C GLU A 77 19.61 10.58 6.87
N LEU A 78 19.73 9.39 6.26
CA LEU A 78 20.85 9.03 5.39
C LEU A 78 20.87 9.85 4.09
N LEU A 79 19.70 10.07 3.49
CA LEU A 79 19.54 10.93 2.32
C LEU A 79 19.83 12.39 2.65
N GLU A 80 19.42 12.87 3.82
CA GLU A 80 19.66 14.25 4.26
C GLU A 80 21.15 14.48 4.54
N LYS A 81 21.84 13.54 5.22
CA LYS A 81 23.30 13.60 5.42
C LYS A 81 24.07 13.55 4.10
N ARG A 82 23.67 12.67 3.17
CA ARG A 82 24.28 12.62 1.82
C ARG A 82 23.98 13.86 0.99
N GLY A 83 22.77 14.37 1.07
CA GLY A 83 22.34 15.59 0.38
C GLY A 83 23.11 16.82 0.87
N ARG A 84 23.28 16.98 2.19
CA ARG A 84 24.13 18.04 2.76
C ARG A 84 25.60 17.90 2.36
N ALA A 85 26.14 16.69 2.31
CA ALA A 85 27.51 16.45 1.87
C ALA A 85 27.70 16.82 0.39
N ALA A 86 26.76 16.45 -0.48
CA ALA A 86 26.76 16.82 -1.89
C ALA A 86 26.56 18.34 -2.12
N LEU A 87 25.74 19.00 -1.29
CA LEU A 87 25.58 20.46 -1.30
C LEU A 87 26.83 21.19 -0.81
N ALA A 88 27.56 20.62 0.15
CA ALA A 88 28.83 21.16 0.61
C ALA A 88 29.94 21.03 -0.46
N ASP A 89 29.90 19.96 -1.25
CA ASP A 89 30.83 19.71 -2.36
C ASP A 89 30.55 20.60 -3.59
N LEU A 90 29.29 21.05 -3.76
CA LEU A 90 28.90 21.99 -4.82
C LEU A 90 29.10 23.47 -4.46
N ARG A 91 29.31 23.77 -3.17
CA ARG A 91 29.54 25.13 -2.69
C ARG A 91 31.05 25.38 -2.55
N PHE A 92 31.73 25.49 -3.68
CA PHE A 92 33.03 26.15 -3.79
C PHE A 92 32.86 27.67 -3.67
#